data_AF-A0A8D8CE48-F1
#
_entry.id   AF-A0A8D8CE48-F1
#
_cell.length_a   1.000
_cell.length_b   1.000
_cell.length_c   1.000
_cell.angle_alpha   90.00
_cell.angle_beta   90.00
_cell.angle_gamma   90.00
#
_symmetry.space_group_name_H-M   'P 1'
#
loop_
_entity.id
_entity.type
_entity.pdbx_description
1 polymer ?
#
loop_
_entity_poly.entity_id
_entity_poly.type
_entity_poly.pdbx_seq_one_letter_code
_entity_poly.pdbx_strand_id
1 'polypeptide(L)'
;KILTSTSPLSPTALSNRKVLVGGAIVLVAVVAVAIAVPLSINSSGSDDDDQDTNKANDVSPFFGRTILDEVPLIDGHNDLPWNLYSNERNRINNFNLDSDLKKDPRWGPSTSSHTDIPRLLEGKVGAQFWVAYVGCNTQYKDAVERTLEQIDVIKRMVAKYPKYMKY
;
A
#
# COMPACT_ATOMS: atom_id res chain seq x y z
N LYS A 1 -38.59 52.35 -20.99
CA LYS A 1 -39.47 52.53 -22.17
C LYS A 1 -38.84 51.75 -23.31
N ILE A 2 -39.52 50.69 -23.76
CA ILE A 2 -39.13 49.78 -24.86
C ILE A 2 -39.21 50.53 -26.21
N LEU A 3 -38.44 50.08 -27.20
CA LEU A 3 -38.77 49.83 -28.64
C LEU A 3 -37.45 49.79 -29.45
N THR A 4 -36.84 48.62 -29.66
CA THR A 4 -36.94 47.76 -30.87
C THR A 4 -36.66 48.45 -32.21
N SER A 5 -35.58 48.05 -32.90
CA SER A 5 -35.61 47.83 -34.37
C SER A 5 -34.50 46.87 -34.77
N THR A 6 -34.89 45.83 -35.49
CA THR A 6 -34.09 44.68 -35.94
C THR A 6 -33.87 44.71 -37.47
N SER A 7 -32.74 44.12 -37.90
CA SER A 7 -32.48 43.46 -39.20
C SER A 7 -32.02 44.30 -40.41
N PRO A 8 -31.22 43.76 -41.38
CA PRO A 8 -30.96 42.33 -41.61
C PRO A 8 -29.49 41.88 -41.90
N LEU A 9 -29.27 40.61 -41.53
CA LEU A 9 -28.49 39.52 -42.13
C LEU A 9 -27.45 39.78 -43.25
N SER A 10 -26.26 39.21 -43.06
CA SER A 10 -25.53 38.50 -44.13
C SER A 10 -25.14 37.09 -43.65
N PRO A 11 -25.78 36.03 -44.16
CA PRO A 11 -25.37 34.65 -43.92
C PRO A 11 -24.67 34.10 -45.16
N THR A 12 -23.35 33.98 -45.10
CA THR A 12 -22.61 33.00 -45.91
C THR A 12 -21.57 32.41 -44.94
N ALA A 13 -21.76 31.20 -44.44
CA ALA A 13 -21.55 30.01 -45.22
C ALA A 13 -22.73 29.03 -45.08
N LEU A 14 -23.23 28.61 -46.23
CA LEU A 14 -24.23 27.56 -46.36
C LEU A 14 -23.80 26.33 -45.54
N SER A 15 -24.73 25.88 -44.70
CA SER A 15 -24.75 24.53 -44.17
C SER A 15 -24.81 23.55 -45.33
N ASN A 16 -23.66 23.07 -45.80
CA ASN A 16 -23.64 21.93 -46.68
C ASN A 16 -24.08 20.73 -45.85
N ARG A 17 -25.37 20.37 -45.92
CA ARG A 17 -25.91 19.17 -45.27
C ARG A 17 -25.05 17.95 -45.55
N LYS A 18 -24.40 17.88 -46.73
CA LYS A 18 -23.40 16.86 -47.08
C LYS A 18 -22.12 16.92 -46.24
N VAL A 19 -21.63 18.10 -45.88
CA VAL A 19 -20.46 18.30 -45.01
C VAL A 19 -20.82 18.06 -43.55
N LEU A 20 -22.01 18.47 -43.11
CA LEU A 20 -22.48 18.19 -41.74
C LEU A 20 -22.77 16.70 -41.54
N VAL A 21 -23.43 16.06 -42.50
CA VAL A 21 -23.68 14.61 -42.53
C VAL A 21 -22.36 13.86 -42.69
N GLY A 22 -21.47 14.32 -43.56
CA GLY A 22 -20.13 13.75 -43.72
C GLY A 22 -19.31 13.84 -42.43
N GLY A 23 -19.31 15.00 -41.77
CA GLY A 23 -18.64 15.21 -40.49
C GLY A 23 -19.25 14.35 -39.36
N ALA A 24 -20.57 14.22 -39.31
CA ALA A 24 -21.25 13.34 -38.36
C ALA A 24 -20.92 11.86 -38.60
N ILE A 25 -20.86 11.41 -39.86
CA ILE A 25 -20.46 10.04 -40.22
C ILE A 25 -19.00 9.79 -39.82
N VAL A 26 -18.10 10.73 -40.09
CA VAL A 26 -16.69 10.62 -39.70
C VAL A 26 -16.55 10.57 -38.17
N LEU A 27 -17.28 11.41 -37.44
CA LEU A 27 -17.27 11.40 -35.98
C LEU A 27 -17.79 10.07 -35.41
N VAL A 28 -18.89 9.55 -35.93
CA VAL A 28 -19.43 8.24 -35.53
C VAL A 28 -18.45 7.12 -35.86
N ALA A 29 -17.80 7.16 -37.02
CA ALA A 29 -16.78 6.18 -37.38
C ALA A 29 -15.56 6.23 -36.44
N VAL A 30 -15.08 7.43 -36.09
CA VAL A 30 -13.95 7.60 -35.15
C VAL A 30 -14.32 7.10 -33.75
N VAL A 31 -15.52 7.42 -33.25
CA VAL A 31 -15.99 6.93 -31.95
C VAL A 31 -16.19 5.40 -31.99
N ALA A 32 -16.73 4.86 -33.07
CA ALA A 32 -16.88 3.41 -33.24
C ALA A 32 -15.53 2.71 -33.25
N VAL A 33 -14.52 3.25 -33.94
CA VAL A 33 -13.15 2.69 -33.94
C VAL A 33 -12.50 2.84 -32.55
N ALA A 34 -12.66 3.97 -31.88
CA ALA A 34 -12.10 4.21 -30.54
C ALA A 34 -12.69 3.30 -29.46
N ILE A 35 -13.92 2.79 -29.65
CA ILE A 35 -14.56 1.82 -28.77
C ILE A 35 -14.27 0.39 -29.22
N ALA A 36 -14.37 0.10 -30.52
CA ALA A 36 -14.20 -1.24 -31.07
C ALA A 36 -12.76 -1.73 -30.97
N VAL A 37 -11.75 -0.87 -31.14
CA VAL A 37 -10.33 -1.26 -31.07
C VAL A 37 -9.95 -1.73 -29.66
N PRO A 38 -10.21 -0.99 -28.56
CA PRO A 38 -9.97 -1.51 -27.22
C PRO A 38 -10.77 -2.80 -26.90
N LEU A 39 -12.00 -2.91 -27.41
CA LEU A 39 -12.82 -4.12 -27.21
C LEU A 39 -12.29 -5.33 -27.99
N SER A 40 -11.81 -5.13 -29.22
CA SER A 40 -11.28 -6.21 -30.05
C SER A 40 -9.89 -6.65 -29.62
N ILE A 41 -9.04 -5.74 -29.09
CA ILE A 41 -7.76 -6.13 -28.47
C ILE A 41 -8.02 -6.96 -27.20
N ASN A 42 -9.11 -6.68 -26.47
CA ASN A 42 -9.54 -7.50 -25.33
C ASN A 42 -10.25 -8.81 -25.74
N SER A 43 -10.69 -8.95 -27.01
CA SER A 43 -11.41 -10.14 -27.49
C SER A 43 -10.65 -10.98 -28.50
N SER A 44 -9.47 -10.56 -28.95
CA SER A 44 -8.61 -11.32 -29.86
C SER A 44 -7.70 -12.23 -29.04
N GLY A 45 -8.27 -13.32 -28.57
CA GLY A 45 -7.53 -14.44 -28.02
C GLY A 45 -8.20 -15.74 -28.46
N SER A 46 -7.48 -16.47 -29.32
CA SER A 46 -7.62 -17.91 -29.61
C SER A 46 -8.50 -18.28 -30.81
N ASP A 47 -7.86 -18.38 -31.97
CA ASP A 47 -8.08 -19.43 -32.96
C ASP A 47 -6.71 -19.69 -33.60
N ASP A 48 -5.87 -20.49 -32.96
CA ASP A 48 -4.89 -21.37 -33.60
C ASP A 48 -4.23 -22.27 -32.53
N ASP A 49 -4.08 -23.52 -32.94
CA ASP A 49 -3.66 -24.72 -32.24
C ASP A 49 -2.21 -24.61 -31.71
N ASP A 50 -2.01 -24.36 -30.42
CA ASP A 50 -0.75 -24.70 -29.74
C ASP A 50 -1.00 -24.93 -28.24
N GLN A 51 -0.68 -26.15 -27.80
CA GLN A 51 -0.65 -26.52 -26.39
C GLN A 51 0.38 -25.66 -25.66
N ASP A 52 -0.06 -24.91 -24.63
CA ASP A 52 0.71 -24.43 -23.45
C ASP A 52 0.40 -22.96 -23.06
N THR A 53 -0.87 -22.58 -22.96
CA THR A 53 -1.28 -21.23 -22.51
C THR A 53 -1.91 -21.19 -21.12
N ASN A 54 -2.08 -22.34 -20.45
CA ASN A 54 -2.63 -22.41 -19.09
C ASN A 54 -1.61 -22.12 -17.97
N LYS A 55 -0.33 -21.91 -18.29
CA LYS A 55 0.71 -21.66 -17.27
C LYS A 55 0.79 -20.21 -16.80
N ALA A 56 0.24 -19.26 -17.55
CA ALA A 56 0.33 -17.83 -17.23
C ALA A 56 -0.66 -17.37 -16.12
N ASN A 57 -1.66 -18.19 -15.77
CA ASN A 57 -2.69 -17.86 -14.78
C ASN A 57 -2.53 -18.59 -13.43
N ASP A 58 -1.47 -19.39 -13.26
CA ASP A 58 -1.14 -20.10 -12.01
C ASP A 58 0.15 -19.56 -11.37
N VAL A 59 0.47 -18.29 -11.60
CA VAL A 59 1.46 -17.63 -10.75
C VAL A 59 0.73 -17.18 -9.49
N SER A 60 0.78 -18.01 -8.45
CA SER A 60 0.38 -17.58 -7.11
C SER A 60 1.00 -16.21 -6.84
N PRO A 61 0.21 -15.17 -6.48
CA PRO A 61 0.70 -13.81 -6.31
C PRO A 61 1.79 -13.70 -5.22
N PHE A 62 2.01 -14.78 -4.47
CA PHE A 62 3.08 -14.92 -3.52
C PHE A 62 3.82 -16.26 -3.66
N PHE A 63 4.31 -16.60 -4.85
CA PHE A 63 5.17 -17.78 -5.05
C PHE A 63 6.28 -17.91 -3.99
N GLY A 64 6.82 -16.77 -3.50
CA GLY A 64 7.81 -16.72 -2.42
C GLY A 64 7.28 -16.71 -0.97
N ARG A 65 5.97 -16.69 -0.71
CA ARG A 65 5.43 -16.71 0.66
C ARG A 65 5.40 -18.10 1.25
N THR A 66 5.19 -19.14 0.45
CA THR A 66 5.13 -20.53 0.93
C THR A 66 6.47 -20.97 1.50
N ILE A 67 7.58 -20.54 0.89
CA ILE A 67 8.92 -20.90 1.39
C ILE A 67 9.18 -20.38 2.81
N LEU A 68 8.54 -19.29 3.22
CA LEU A 68 8.66 -18.74 4.58
C LEU A 68 7.96 -19.62 5.65
N ASP A 69 7.15 -20.62 5.27
CA ASP A 69 6.67 -21.63 6.22
C ASP A 69 7.81 -22.58 6.65
N GLU A 70 8.79 -22.80 5.78
CA GLU A 70 9.95 -23.67 6.02
C GLU A 70 11.17 -22.88 6.52
N VAL A 71 11.38 -21.68 5.96
CA VAL A 71 12.46 -20.75 6.31
C VAL A 71 11.91 -19.38 6.70
N PRO A 72 11.41 -19.21 7.94
CA PRO A 72 10.87 -17.94 8.41
C PRO A 72 11.87 -16.79 8.29
N LEU A 73 11.35 -15.59 8.04
CA LEU A 73 12.17 -14.38 7.88
C LEU A 73 12.91 -14.04 9.18
N ILE A 74 14.19 -13.67 9.04
CA ILE A 74 14.98 -13.07 10.11
C ILE A 74 15.20 -11.60 9.74
N ASP A 75 14.51 -10.70 10.45
CA ASP A 75 14.67 -9.26 10.23
C ASP A 75 15.77 -8.69 11.13
N GLY A 76 16.64 -7.87 10.54
CA GLY A 76 17.85 -7.35 11.19
C GLY A 76 17.68 -6.03 11.94
N HIS A 77 16.52 -5.35 11.85
CA HIS A 77 16.38 -3.99 12.38
C HIS A 77 14.91 -3.57 12.57
N ASN A 78 14.37 -3.72 13.78
CA ASN A 78 13.03 -3.25 14.11
C ASN A 78 13.02 -2.29 15.32
N ASP A 79 12.55 -1.06 15.06
CA ASP A 79 12.52 0.07 16.00
C ASP A 79 11.29 0.10 16.91
N LEU A 80 10.53 -1.00 17.02
CA LEU A 80 9.42 -1.09 17.97
C LEU A 80 9.79 -0.62 19.41
N PRO A 81 10.98 -0.92 19.98
CA PRO A 81 11.37 -0.39 21.28
C PRO A 81 11.41 1.15 21.33
N TRP A 82 11.91 1.79 20.28
CA TRP A 82 11.88 3.25 20.16
C TRP A 82 10.46 3.81 20.09
N ASN A 83 9.56 3.13 19.37
CA ASN A 83 8.16 3.50 19.33
C ASN A 83 7.47 3.37 20.70
N LEU A 84 7.83 2.34 21.47
CA LEU A 84 7.32 2.16 22.83
C LEU A 84 7.82 3.25 23.78
N TYR A 85 9.08 3.66 23.65
CA TYR A 85 9.60 4.84 24.35
C TYR A 85 8.83 6.11 23.96
N SER A 86 8.65 6.34 22.66
CA SER A 86 8.04 7.57 22.13
C SER A 86 6.57 7.70 22.53
N ASN A 87 5.80 6.61 22.44
CA ASN A 87 4.35 6.62 22.68
C ASN A 87 3.98 6.38 24.15
N GLU A 88 4.76 5.55 24.87
CA GLU A 88 4.41 5.08 26.22
C GLU A 88 5.48 5.36 27.27
N ARG A 89 6.62 5.95 26.90
CA ARG A 89 7.76 6.16 27.82
C ARG A 89 8.19 4.84 28.49
N ASN A 90 8.27 3.77 27.70
CA ASN A 90 8.65 2.41 28.14
C ASN A 90 7.70 1.75 29.16
N ARG A 91 6.50 2.31 29.37
CA ARG A 91 5.43 1.74 30.22
C ARG A 91 4.73 0.60 29.49
N ILE A 92 5.37 -0.57 29.51
CA ILE A 92 4.94 -1.72 28.71
C ILE A 92 3.53 -2.24 29.04
N ASN A 93 2.99 -1.94 30.22
CA ASN A 93 1.63 -2.36 30.58
C ASN A 93 0.54 -1.57 29.85
N ASN A 94 0.85 -0.41 29.30
CA ASN A 94 -0.07 0.39 28.48
C ASN A 94 -0.14 -0.09 27.02
N PHE A 95 0.72 -1.04 26.66
CA PHE A 95 0.91 -1.48 25.30
C PHE A 95 0.56 -2.97 25.17
N ASN A 96 -0.24 -3.32 24.16
CA ASN A 96 -0.57 -4.71 23.88
C ASN A 96 -0.10 -5.18 22.50
N LEU A 97 1.09 -5.78 22.43
CA LEU A 97 1.67 -6.31 21.20
C LEU A 97 0.86 -7.48 20.61
N ASP A 98 0.12 -8.23 21.44
CA ASP A 98 -0.73 -9.37 21.00
C ASP A 98 -2.13 -8.91 20.55
N SER A 99 -2.23 -7.69 20.03
CA SER A 99 -3.46 -7.13 19.50
C SER A 99 -3.19 -6.45 18.17
N ASP A 100 -4.25 -6.21 17.39
CA ASP A 100 -4.17 -5.45 16.15
C ASP A 100 -3.98 -3.96 16.48
N LEU A 101 -2.71 -3.52 16.46
CA LEU A 101 -2.37 -2.14 16.84
C LEU A 101 -2.91 -1.11 15.85
N LYS A 102 -3.37 -1.50 14.65
CA LYS A 102 -4.06 -0.58 13.75
C LYS A 102 -5.37 -0.07 14.33
N LYS A 103 -5.99 -0.83 15.24
CA LYS A 103 -7.25 -0.48 15.91
C LYS A 103 -7.05 0.24 17.23
N ASP A 104 -5.82 0.27 17.75
CA ASP A 104 -5.53 0.98 18.98
C ASP A 104 -5.62 2.50 18.75
N PRO A 105 -6.28 3.26 19.64
CA PRO A 105 -6.52 4.69 19.44
C PRO A 105 -5.24 5.54 19.45
N ARG A 106 -4.16 5.07 20.07
CA ARG A 106 -2.87 5.76 20.13
C ARG A 106 -1.90 5.24 19.07
N TRP A 107 -1.86 3.93 18.88
CA TRP A 107 -0.90 3.28 17.98
C TRP A 107 -1.40 3.20 16.54
N GLY A 108 -2.70 3.06 16.30
CA GLY A 108 -3.26 2.92 14.96
C GLY A 108 -3.02 4.14 14.05
N PRO A 109 -3.20 5.38 14.54
CA PRO A 109 -2.88 6.58 13.76
C PRO A 109 -1.38 6.86 13.61
N SER A 110 -0.52 6.17 14.36
CA SER A 110 0.92 6.43 14.31
C SER A 110 1.55 5.89 13.03
N THR A 111 2.25 6.75 12.30
CA THR A 111 3.02 6.37 11.09
C THR A 111 4.22 5.49 11.38
N SER A 112 4.57 5.28 12.65
CA SER A 112 5.65 4.36 13.04
C SER A 112 5.15 2.99 13.51
N SER A 113 3.82 2.78 13.57
CA SER A 113 3.20 1.54 14.06
C SER A 113 3.15 0.45 12.98
N HIS A 114 4.29 -0.19 12.73
CA HIS A 114 4.41 -1.26 11.73
C HIS A 114 4.35 -2.68 12.31
N THR A 115 4.58 -2.82 13.61
CA THR A 115 4.87 -4.12 14.24
C THR A 115 3.84 -4.46 15.32
N ASP A 116 3.13 -5.57 15.14
CA ASP A 116 2.40 -6.29 16.19
C ASP A 116 2.47 -7.80 15.96
N ILE A 117 2.17 -8.61 16.97
CA ILE A 117 2.25 -10.08 16.88
C ILE A 117 1.37 -10.62 15.75
N PRO A 118 0.11 -10.18 15.55
CA PRO A 118 -0.68 -10.60 14.40
C PRO A 118 0.02 -10.39 13.06
N ARG A 119 0.60 -9.20 12.84
CA ARG A 119 1.36 -8.90 11.60
C ARG A 119 2.69 -9.66 11.51
N LEU A 120 3.39 -9.90 12.61
CA LEU A 120 4.62 -10.72 12.63
C LEU A 120 4.34 -12.18 12.23
N LEU A 121 3.25 -12.75 12.75
CA LEU A 121 2.79 -14.10 12.41
C LEU A 121 2.31 -14.16 10.96
N GLU A 122 1.50 -13.19 10.52
CA GLU A 122 1.06 -13.09 9.13
C GLU A 122 2.26 -12.93 8.18
N GLY A 123 3.28 -12.17 8.57
CA GLY A 123 4.52 -11.96 7.82
C GLY A 123 5.52 -13.13 7.88
N LYS A 124 5.24 -14.17 8.66
CA LYS A 124 6.12 -15.34 8.87
C LYS A 124 7.53 -14.94 9.33
N VAL A 125 7.59 -13.97 10.25
CA VAL A 125 8.85 -13.56 10.90
C VAL A 125 9.18 -14.58 11.99
N GLY A 126 10.32 -15.26 11.86
CA GLY A 126 10.79 -16.24 12.84
C GLY A 126 11.76 -15.68 13.86
N ALA A 127 12.50 -14.62 13.51
CA ALA A 127 13.37 -13.92 14.44
C ALA A 127 13.48 -12.44 14.09
N GLN A 128 13.78 -11.64 15.10
CA GLN A 128 13.84 -10.20 15.01
C GLN A 128 15.01 -9.67 15.84
N PHE A 129 15.85 -8.84 15.22
CA PHE A 129 16.78 -7.98 15.94
C PHE A 129 16.04 -6.70 16.35
N TRP A 130 15.69 -6.63 17.63
CA TRP A 130 15.10 -5.43 18.25
C TRP A 130 16.17 -4.39 18.52
N VAL A 131 15.94 -3.15 18.07
CA VAL A 131 16.98 -2.11 18.13
C VAL A 131 16.90 -1.34 19.45
N ALA A 132 17.99 -1.36 20.21
CA ALA A 132 18.18 -0.50 21.39
C ALA A 132 18.67 0.90 20.98
N TYR A 133 17.91 1.57 20.12
CA TYR A 133 18.25 2.87 19.55
C TYR A 133 18.11 4.02 20.56
N VAL A 134 19.06 4.96 20.51
CA VAL A 134 18.99 6.25 21.20
C VAL A 134 19.39 7.36 20.24
N GLY A 135 18.77 8.54 20.35
CA GLY A 135 19.08 9.67 19.47
C GLY A 135 20.49 10.23 19.68
N CYS A 136 21.14 10.69 18.61
CA CYS A 136 22.50 11.25 18.67
C CYS A 136 22.62 12.46 19.61
N ASN A 137 21.52 13.17 19.87
CA ASN A 137 21.46 14.30 20.81
C ASN A 137 21.74 13.91 22.29
N THR A 138 21.73 12.61 22.60
CA THR A 138 22.07 12.01 23.90
C THR A 138 23.58 11.76 24.05
N GLN A 139 24.35 11.85 22.96
CA GLN A 139 25.80 11.69 22.98
C GLN A 139 26.44 12.70 23.94
N TYR A 140 27.44 12.24 24.71
CA TYR A 140 28.08 13.00 25.79
C TYR A 140 27.12 13.47 26.90
N LYS A 141 25.95 12.85 26.99
CA LYS A 141 24.95 13.07 28.04
C LYS A 141 24.51 11.73 28.62
N ASP A 142 23.27 11.35 28.37
CA ASP A 142 22.57 10.19 28.93
C ASP A 142 22.46 9.02 27.94
N ALA A 143 23.29 8.98 26.89
CA ALA A 143 23.26 7.91 25.88
C ALA A 143 23.35 6.50 26.50
N VAL A 144 24.29 6.28 27.43
CA VAL A 144 24.48 4.98 28.08
C VAL A 144 23.26 4.58 28.90
N GLU A 145 22.76 5.48 29.74
CA GLU A 145 21.57 5.24 30.57
C GLU A 145 20.38 4.88 29.69
N ARG A 146 20.11 5.67 28.65
CA ARG A 146 19.00 5.41 27.72
C ARG A 146 19.17 4.10 26.98
N THR A 147 20.37 3.74 26.53
CA THR A 147 20.60 2.45 25.87
C THR A 147 20.30 1.29 26.82
N LEU A 148 20.68 1.40 28.10
CA LEU A 148 20.33 0.39 29.10
C LEU A 148 18.81 0.31 29.35
N GLU A 149 18.11 1.44 29.38
CA GLU A 149 16.63 1.46 29.45
C GLU A 149 15.99 0.78 28.24
N GLN A 150 16.55 0.96 27.03
CA GLN A 150 16.04 0.29 25.83
C GLN A 150 16.32 -1.22 25.85
N ILE A 151 17.50 -1.64 26.32
CA ILE A 151 17.80 -3.06 26.52
C ILE A 151 16.83 -3.67 27.55
N ASP A 152 16.57 -2.96 28.65
CA ASP A 152 15.62 -3.38 29.69
C ASP A 152 14.19 -3.53 29.12
N VAL A 153 13.69 -2.55 28.37
CA VAL A 153 12.33 -2.63 27.81
C VAL A 153 12.20 -3.77 26.79
N ILE A 154 13.25 -4.05 25.99
CA ILE A 154 13.28 -5.21 25.10
C ILE A 154 13.16 -6.51 25.89
N LYS A 155 13.95 -6.67 26.97
CA LYS A 155 13.89 -7.86 27.82
C LYS A 155 12.52 -8.05 28.46
N ARG A 156 11.93 -6.97 28.99
CA ARG A 156 10.57 -6.99 29.56
C ARG A 156 9.51 -7.30 28.51
N MET A 157 9.68 -6.81 27.28
CA MET A 157 8.78 -7.11 26.16
C MET A 157 8.81 -8.58 25.81
N VAL A 158 9.99 -9.19 25.66
CA VAL A 158 10.10 -10.62 25.41
C VAL A 158 9.49 -11.42 26.56
N ALA A 159 9.78 -11.04 27.81
CA ALA A 159 9.23 -11.70 29.00
C ALA A 159 7.69 -11.59 29.14
N LYS A 160 7.08 -10.49 28.65
CA LYS A 160 5.63 -10.28 28.67
C LYS A 160 4.89 -11.19 27.68
N TYR A 161 5.54 -11.59 26.59
CA TYR A 161 4.95 -12.40 25.52
C TYR A 161 5.70 -13.72 25.30
N PRO A 162 5.84 -14.58 26.33
CA PRO A 162 6.68 -15.77 26.29
C PRO A 162 6.16 -16.85 25.31
N LYS A 163 4.88 -16.76 24.90
CA LYS A 163 4.29 -17.61 23.87
C LYS A 163 4.90 -17.36 22.49
N TYR A 164 5.31 -16.12 22.20
CA TYR A 164 5.72 -15.68 20.86
C TYR A 164 7.21 -15.36 20.76
N MET A 165 7.86 -15.00 21.86
CA MET A 165 9.24 -14.52 21.86
C MET A 165 10.09 -15.20 22.94
N LYS A 166 11.38 -15.38 22.63
CA LYS A 166 12.45 -15.80 23.54
C LYS A 166 13.78 -15.21 23.05
N TYR A 167 14.75 -15.03 23.95
CA TYR A 167 16.13 -14.63 23.64
C TYR A 167 17.13 -15.49 24.41
#